data_AF-A0A9E2CNU0-F1
#
_entry.id   AF-A0A9E2CNU0-F1
#
_cell.length_a   1.000
_cell.length_b   1.000
_cell.length_c   1.000
_cell.angle_alpha   90.00
_cell.angle_beta   90.00
_cell.angle_gamma   90.00
#
_symmetry.space_group_name_H-M   'P 1'
#
loop_
_entity.id
_entity.type
_entity.pdbx_description
1 polymer ?
#
loop_
_entity_poly.entity_id
_entity_poly.type
_entity_poly.pdbx_seq_one_letter_code
_entity_poly.pdbx_strand_id
1 'polypeptide(L)'
;MNDPFEPAEPRPRRLMVGAVALTRLSELMGDVIADFDGRANIELIKLGFEDAVRYLHRRGGHPPFDVLVSAGSNGAYLKARAAPPVVLVRPSGFDLMQALTRARQRSPRIGVVTHVSDMPTFADFRRAFALPIAQRAFVTAEDARQCVSELVGQGVEVIVGTGLVTELSEQAGIAGILLYSADSVRAAFEQALDLATLLRARGGDARPAV
;
A
#
# COMPACT_ATOMS: atom_id res chain seq x y z
N MET A 1 18.17 -49.19 -25.00
CA MET A 1 17.25 -49.32 -23.85
C MET A 1 17.28 -47.97 -23.16
N ASN A 2 16.32 -47.09 -23.48
CA ASN A 2 16.22 -45.77 -22.84
C ASN A 2 15.46 -45.94 -21.53
N ASP A 3 16.03 -45.44 -20.43
CA ASP A 3 15.43 -45.46 -19.10
C ASP A 3 14.32 -44.39 -19.03
N PRO A 4 13.04 -44.74 -18.76
CA PRO A 4 11.91 -43.82 -18.92
C PRO A 4 11.41 -43.21 -17.61
N PHE A 5 12.30 -42.86 -16.66
CA PHE A 5 11.91 -42.16 -15.43
C PHE A 5 12.98 -41.15 -14.99
N GLU A 6 13.13 -40.07 -15.75
CA GLU A 6 13.67 -38.84 -15.19
C GLU A 6 12.59 -38.24 -14.28
N PRO A 7 12.79 -38.14 -12.95
CA PRO A 7 11.80 -37.52 -12.09
C PRO A 7 11.68 -36.05 -12.49
N ALA A 8 10.51 -35.65 -12.98
CA ALA A 8 10.22 -34.25 -13.31
C ALA A 8 10.61 -33.36 -12.13
N GLU A 9 11.49 -32.38 -12.38
CA GLU A 9 11.88 -31.44 -11.34
C GLU A 9 10.62 -30.85 -10.67
N PRO A 10 10.56 -30.83 -9.33
CA PRO A 10 9.39 -30.31 -8.64
C PRO A 10 9.18 -28.86 -9.07
N ARG A 11 8.06 -28.60 -9.77
CA ARG A 11 7.74 -27.24 -10.22
C ARG A 11 7.82 -26.30 -9.01
N PRO A 12 8.57 -25.20 -9.09
CA PRO A 12 8.69 -24.28 -7.98
C PRO A 12 7.29 -23.80 -7.56
N ARG A 13 7.00 -23.85 -6.25
CA ARG A 13 5.71 -23.37 -5.72
C ARG A 13 5.45 -21.95 -6.22
N ARG A 14 4.19 -21.59 -6.45
CA ARG A 14 3.85 -20.19 -6.79
C ARG A 14 4.33 -19.22 -5.70
N LEU A 15 4.60 -17.97 -6.10
CA LEU A 15 4.89 -16.88 -5.17
C LEU A 15 3.69 -16.68 -4.24
N MET A 16 3.95 -16.51 -2.95
CA MET A 16 2.94 -16.22 -1.94
C MET A 16 3.12 -14.76 -1.51
N VAL A 17 2.18 -13.90 -1.90
CA VAL A 17 2.22 -12.45 -1.64
C VAL A 17 1.13 -12.09 -0.63
N GLY A 18 1.48 -11.38 0.43
CA GLY A 18 0.51 -10.88 1.41
C GLY A 18 0.19 -9.41 1.14
N ALA A 19 -1.01 -9.11 0.68
CA ALA A 19 -1.50 -7.73 0.54
C ALA A 19 -2.13 -7.29 1.86
N VAL A 20 -1.46 -6.39 2.61
CA VAL A 20 -1.89 -5.98 3.96
C VAL A 20 -2.39 -4.53 3.92
N ALA A 21 -3.71 -4.36 4.02
CA ALA A 21 -4.34 -3.05 3.97
C ALA A 21 -5.65 -3.01 4.75
N LEU A 22 -6.07 -1.80 5.12
CA LEU A 22 -7.36 -1.53 5.76
C LEU A 22 -8.23 -0.68 4.82
N THR A 23 -9.53 -0.63 5.15
CA THR A 23 -10.52 0.29 4.57
C THR A 23 -10.47 0.32 3.03
N ARG A 24 -10.52 1.52 2.42
CA ARG A 24 -10.59 1.74 0.97
C ARG A 24 -9.37 1.21 0.20
N LEU A 25 -8.20 1.16 0.84
CA LEU A 25 -7.03 0.59 0.18
C LEU A 25 -7.16 -0.93 0.03
N SER A 26 -7.79 -1.61 0.98
CA SER A 26 -8.03 -3.05 0.87
C SER A 26 -8.99 -3.39 -0.28
N GLU A 27 -9.99 -2.55 -0.53
CA GLU A 27 -10.89 -2.66 -1.68
C GLU A 27 -10.12 -2.48 -2.99
N LEU A 28 -9.35 -1.38 -3.09
CA LEU A 28 -8.53 -1.10 -4.26
C LEU A 28 -7.50 -2.22 -4.54
N MET A 29 -6.88 -2.79 -3.50
CA MET A 29 -6.01 -3.94 -3.66
C MET A 29 -6.77 -5.17 -4.13
N GLY A 30 -7.98 -5.42 -3.60
CA GLY A 30 -8.86 -6.50 -4.05
C GLY A 30 -9.16 -6.43 -5.55
N ASP A 31 -9.50 -5.25 -6.06
CA ASP A 31 -9.80 -5.03 -7.48
C ASP A 31 -8.57 -5.31 -8.36
N VAL A 32 -7.37 -4.91 -7.90
CA VAL A 32 -6.13 -5.09 -8.65
C VAL A 32 -5.59 -6.52 -8.58
N ILE A 33 -5.89 -7.28 -7.51
CA ILE A 33 -5.39 -8.65 -7.33
C ILE A 33 -5.78 -9.56 -8.50
N ALA A 34 -6.96 -9.37 -9.09
CA ALA A 34 -7.43 -10.15 -10.24
C ALA A 34 -6.49 -10.07 -11.46
N ASP A 35 -5.78 -8.95 -11.64
CA ASP A 35 -4.82 -8.78 -12.75
C ASP A 35 -3.59 -9.70 -12.62
N PHE A 36 -3.36 -10.28 -11.44
CA PHE A 36 -2.21 -11.12 -11.12
C PHE A 36 -2.55 -12.60 -11.03
N ASP A 37 -3.78 -12.97 -11.41
CA ASP A 37 -4.22 -14.36 -11.42
C ASP A 37 -3.28 -15.24 -12.25
N GLY A 38 -2.89 -16.37 -11.65
CA GLY A 38 -1.96 -17.32 -12.27
C GLY A 38 -0.48 -16.97 -12.14
N ARG A 39 -0.12 -15.72 -11.80
CA ARG A 39 1.28 -15.28 -11.60
C ARG A 39 1.76 -15.50 -10.16
N ALA A 40 0.88 -15.27 -9.20
CA ALA A 40 1.14 -15.48 -7.77
C ALA A 40 -0.13 -15.88 -7.02
N ASN A 41 0.04 -16.47 -5.84
CA ASN A 41 -1.02 -16.63 -4.85
C ASN A 41 -0.99 -15.38 -3.98
N ILE A 42 -1.99 -14.51 -4.11
CA ILE A 42 -2.09 -13.27 -3.35
C ILE A 42 -3.20 -13.42 -2.31
N GLU A 43 -2.87 -13.14 -1.06
CA GLU A 43 -3.84 -13.10 0.04
C GLU A 43 -4.03 -11.67 0.54
N LEU A 44 -5.27 -11.21 0.53
CA LEU A 44 -5.66 -9.92 1.10
C LEU A 44 -5.90 -10.05 2.61
N ILE A 45 -5.03 -9.44 3.39
CA ILE A 45 -5.09 -9.40 4.86
C ILE A 45 -5.65 -8.04 5.27
N LYS A 46 -6.92 -8.03 5.70
CA LYS A 46 -7.64 -6.83 6.16
C LYS A 46 -7.33 -6.49 7.61
N LEU A 47 -6.04 -6.35 7.93
CA LEU A 47 -5.54 -6.01 9.27
C LEU A 47 -4.51 -4.89 9.19
N GLY A 48 -4.29 -4.19 10.30
CA GLY A 48 -3.28 -3.15 10.43
C GLY A 48 -2.38 -3.32 11.64
N PHE A 49 -1.24 -2.64 11.58
CA PHE A 49 -0.29 -2.44 12.68
C PHE A 49 0.02 -3.73 13.44
N GLU A 50 -0.19 -3.72 14.75
CA GLU A 50 0.12 -4.84 15.63
C GLU A 50 -0.73 -6.08 15.33
N ASP A 51 -2.00 -5.91 14.94
CA ASP A 51 -2.88 -7.04 14.61
C ASP A 51 -2.38 -7.77 13.37
N ALA A 52 -1.93 -7.03 12.35
CA ALA A 52 -1.32 -7.60 11.17
C ALA A 52 -0.02 -8.35 11.51
N VAL A 53 0.85 -7.77 12.35
CA VAL A 53 2.07 -8.45 12.80
C VAL A 53 1.74 -9.72 13.57
N ARG A 54 0.81 -9.66 14.54
CA ARG A 54 0.37 -10.84 15.31
C ARG A 54 -0.26 -11.91 14.43
N TYR A 55 -1.00 -11.51 13.40
CA TYR A 55 -1.54 -12.44 12.41
C TYR A 55 -0.41 -13.11 11.62
N LEU A 56 0.54 -12.34 11.07
CA LEU A 56 1.66 -12.87 10.30
C LEU A 56 2.52 -13.86 11.10
N HIS A 57 2.73 -13.61 12.39
CA HIS A 57 3.44 -14.53 13.28
C HIS A 57 2.62 -15.80 13.59
N ARG A 58 1.32 -15.66 13.87
CA ARG A 58 0.45 -16.78 14.25
C ARG A 58 0.01 -17.64 13.08
N ARG A 59 -0.01 -17.10 11.86
CA ARG A 59 -0.52 -17.79 10.66
C ARG A 59 0.11 -19.17 10.52
N GLY A 60 1.38 -19.34 10.95
CA GLY A 60 2.01 -20.64 11.16
C GLY A 60 1.99 -21.58 9.94
N GLY A 61 1.63 -21.04 8.76
CA GLY A 61 1.18 -21.81 7.60
C GLY A 61 2.23 -21.79 6.52
N HIS A 62 2.60 -22.99 6.08
CA HIS A 62 3.36 -23.14 4.84
C HIS A 62 2.41 -23.05 3.64
N PRO A 63 2.79 -22.36 2.55
CA PRO A 63 4.06 -21.67 2.39
C PRO A 63 4.06 -20.27 3.03
N PRO A 64 5.20 -19.82 3.60
CA PRO A 64 5.33 -18.47 4.12
C PRO A 64 5.17 -17.44 3.00
N PHE A 65 4.75 -16.23 3.38
CA PHE A 65 4.79 -15.09 2.47
C PHE A 65 6.23 -14.84 2.01
N ASP A 66 6.44 -14.79 0.70
CA ASP A 66 7.71 -14.43 0.11
C ASP A 66 7.94 -12.90 0.19
N VAL A 67 6.85 -12.14 0.16
CA VAL A 67 6.85 -10.67 0.21
C VAL A 67 5.47 -10.17 0.67
N LEU A 68 5.45 -8.99 1.28
CA LEU A 68 4.23 -8.27 1.64
C LEU A 68 4.11 -6.99 0.82
N VAL A 69 2.88 -6.62 0.48
CA VAL A 69 2.54 -5.33 -0.13
C VAL A 69 1.65 -4.56 0.84
N SER A 70 2.03 -3.34 1.17
CA SER A 70 1.24 -2.47 2.05
C SER A 70 1.50 -1.00 1.69
N ALA A 71 0.88 -0.05 2.41
CA ALA A 71 1.06 1.37 2.12
C ALA A 71 1.05 2.22 3.40
N GLY A 72 1.53 3.45 3.26
CA GLY A 72 1.51 4.47 4.30
C GLY A 72 2.07 4.00 5.65
N SER A 73 1.44 4.45 6.73
CA SER A 73 1.87 4.16 8.11
C SER A 73 1.79 2.68 8.46
N ASN A 74 0.79 1.94 7.96
CA ASN A 74 0.70 0.50 8.17
C ASN A 74 1.89 -0.24 7.53
N GLY A 75 2.21 0.09 6.27
CA GLY A 75 3.33 -0.51 5.57
C GLY A 75 4.68 -0.16 6.21
N ALA A 76 4.86 1.09 6.65
CA ALA A 76 6.06 1.48 7.41
C ALA A 76 6.19 0.71 8.73
N TYR A 77 5.08 0.51 9.45
CA TYR A 77 5.04 -0.29 10.68
C TYR A 77 5.44 -1.75 10.43
N LEU A 78 4.87 -2.36 9.38
CA LEU A 78 5.17 -3.74 8.95
C LEU A 78 6.62 -3.88 8.50
N LYS A 79 7.14 -2.93 7.73
CA LYS A 79 8.52 -2.98 7.20
C LYS A 79 9.57 -3.06 8.32
N ALA A 80 9.27 -2.50 9.49
CA ALA A 80 10.17 -2.54 10.64
C ALA A 80 10.03 -3.80 11.53
N ARG A 81 8.97 -4.61 11.35
CA ARG A 81 8.57 -5.66 12.32
C ARG A 81 8.21 -7.02 11.71
N ALA A 82 7.83 -7.05 10.43
CA ALA A 82 7.48 -8.28 9.73
C ALA A 82 8.76 -8.99 9.25
N ALA A 83 8.78 -10.32 9.35
CA ALA A 83 9.90 -11.11 8.85
C ALA A 83 10.01 -11.11 7.31
N PRO A 84 8.91 -11.24 6.54
CA PRO A 84 9.00 -11.08 5.08
C PRO A 84 9.28 -9.63 4.69
N PRO A 85 9.98 -9.40 3.57
CA PRO A 85 10.20 -8.05 3.05
C PRO A 85 8.87 -7.38 2.70
N VAL A 86 8.81 -6.06 2.91
CA VAL A 86 7.61 -5.24 2.64
C VAL A 86 7.89 -4.26 1.50
N VAL A 87 7.12 -4.39 0.43
CA VAL A 87 7.03 -3.40 -0.66
C VAL A 87 5.92 -2.41 -0.32
N LEU A 88 6.26 -1.12 -0.40
CA LEU A 88 5.34 -0.03 -0.12
C LEU A 88 4.71 0.47 -1.40
N VAL A 89 3.38 0.50 -1.46
CA VAL A 89 2.65 1.30 -2.43
C VAL A 89 2.96 2.76 -2.14
N ARG A 90 3.58 3.45 -3.11
CA ARG A 90 3.84 4.88 -3.04
C ARG A 90 2.92 5.60 -4.00
N PRO A 91 2.19 6.64 -3.56
CA PRO A 91 1.41 7.42 -4.48
C PRO A 91 2.32 8.17 -5.44
N SER A 92 1.87 8.37 -6.67
CA SER A 92 2.55 9.16 -7.69
C SER A 92 1.92 10.57 -7.81
N GLY A 93 2.59 11.46 -8.54
CA GLY A 93 1.99 12.75 -8.90
C GLY A 93 0.71 12.61 -9.72
N PHE A 94 0.62 11.59 -10.58
CA PHE A 94 -0.59 11.30 -11.35
C PHE A 94 -1.75 10.84 -10.46
N ASP A 95 -1.45 10.07 -9.41
CA ASP A 95 -2.46 9.65 -8.44
C ASP A 95 -3.05 10.86 -7.73
N LEU A 96 -2.18 11.80 -7.35
CA LEU A 96 -2.61 13.06 -6.76
C LEU A 96 -3.49 13.87 -7.73
N MET A 97 -3.11 13.96 -9.01
CA MET A 97 -3.94 14.63 -10.03
C MET A 97 -5.33 13.98 -10.16
N GLN A 98 -5.39 12.64 -10.22
CA GLN A 98 -6.65 11.91 -10.29
C GLN A 98 -7.49 12.08 -9.01
N ALA A 99 -6.86 12.02 -7.85
CA ALA A 99 -7.53 12.22 -6.56
C ALA A 99 -8.06 13.66 -6.41
N LEU A 100 -7.29 14.68 -6.81
CA LEU A 100 -7.72 16.07 -6.83
C LEU A 100 -8.86 16.31 -7.82
N THR A 101 -8.84 15.63 -8.98
CA THR A 101 -9.94 15.69 -9.95
C THR A 101 -11.24 15.16 -9.34
N ARG A 102 -11.19 14.00 -8.67
CA ARG A 102 -12.33 13.43 -7.93
C ARG A 102 -12.77 14.34 -6.77
N ALA A 103 -11.83 14.98 -6.07
CA ALA A 103 -12.13 15.91 -4.99
C ALA A 103 -12.87 17.16 -5.48
N ARG A 104 -12.42 17.71 -6.61
CA ARG A 104 -13.03 18.90 -7.20
C ARG A 104 -14.47 18.69 -7.65
N GLN A 105 -14.83 17.46 -8.04
CA GLN A 105 -16.22 17.10 -8.36
C GLN A 105 -17.13 17.13 -7.11
N ARG A 106 -16.57 17.05 -5.91
CA ARG A 106 -17.32 17.11 -4.64
C ARG A 106 -17.38 18.52 -4.07
N SER A 107 -16.25 19.21 -4.00
CA SER A 107 -16.18 20.59 -3.50
C SER A 107 -14.91 21.29 -4.00
N PRO A 108 -14.94 22.63 -4.17
CA PRO A 108 -13.73 23.41 -4.38
C PRO A 108 -12.86 23.58 -3.12
N ARG A 109 -13.39 23.33 -1.92
CA ARG A 109 -12.67 23.48 -0.64
C ARG A 109 -11.92 22.20 -0.28
N ILE A 110 -10.75 22.03 -0.90
CA ILE A 110 -9.98 20.77 -0.87
C ILE A 110 -8.82 20.84 0.13
N GLY A 111 -8.71 19.80 0.96
CA GLY A 111 -7.54 19.50 1.76
C GLY A 111 -6.74 18.31 1.19
N VAL A 112 -5.44 18.29 1.43
CA VAL A 112 -4.55 17.16 1.15
C VAL A 112 -3.75 16.86 2.42
N VAL A 113 -3.86 15.63 2.91
CA VAL A 113 -3.13 15.17 4.09
C VAL A 113 -2.40 13.87 3.75
N THR A 114 -1.07 13.91 3.79
CA THR A 114 -0.21 12.76 3.45
C THR A 114 0.77 12.45 4.56
N HIS A 115 1.43 11.29 4.51
CA HIS A 115 2.61 11.09 5.34
C HIS A 115 3.74 12.01 4.83
N VAL A 116 4.62 12.47 5.73
CA VAL A 116 5.69 13.44 5.40
C VAL A 116 6.61 13.00 4.25
N SER A 117 6.75 11.69 4.06
CA SER A 117 7.59 11.10 3.01
C SER A 117 6.95 11.01 1.63
N ASP A 118 5.62 11.16 1.53
CA ASP A 118 4.92 10.72 0.33
C ASP A 118 4.99 11.74 -0.80
N MET A 119 4.88 13.04 -0.49
CA MET A 119 4.73 14.10 -1.49
C MET A 119 5.56 15.36 -1.16
N PRO A 120 6.90 15.27 -1.13
CA PRO A 120 7.75 16.40 -0.73
C PRO A 120 7.67 17.60 -1.69
N THR A 121 7.45 17.36 -2.99
CA THR A 121 7.41 18.42 -4.02
C THR A 121 6.05 19.09 -4.16
N PHE A 122 4.99 18.55 -3.54
CA PHE A 122 3.64 19.07 -3.73
C PHE A 122 3.44 20.47 -3.12
N ALA A 123 4.14 20.78 -2.03
CA ALA A 123 4.06 22.09 -1.40
C ALA A 123 4.54 23.21 -2.32
N ASP A 124 5.66 22.98 -3.02
CA ASP A 124 6.22 23.93 -3.97
C ASP A 124 5.37 24.05 -5.23
N PHE A 125 4.88 22.93 -5.76
CA PHE A 125 3.93 22.93 -6.87
C PHE A 125 2.67 23.75 -6.54
N ARG A 126 2.04 23.49 -5.39
CA ARG A 126 0.87 24.25 -4.93
C ARG A 126 1.14 25.76 -4.89
N ARG A 127 2.31 26.16 -4.36
CA ARG A 127 2.70 27.57 -4.25
C ARG A 127 2.94 28.20 -5.62
N ALA A 128 3.67 27.51 -6.50
CA ALA A 128 4.02 28.00 -7.83
C ALA A 128 2.78 28.23 -8.72
N PHE A 129 1.77 27.38 -8.58
CA PHE A 129 0.53 27.47 -9.36
C PHE A 129 -0.64 28.11 -8.60
N ALA A 130 -0.38 28.72 -7.44
CA ALA A 130 -1.38 29.36 -6.58
C ALA A 130 -2.64 28.49 -6.33
N LEU A 131 -2.45 27.18 -6.15
CA LEU A 131 -3.58 26.25 -6.00
C LEU A 131 -4.20 26.42 -4.61
N PRO A 132 -5.52 26.70 -4.50
CA PRO A 132 -6.21 26.90 -3.24
C PRO A 132 -6.52 25.56 -2.55
N ILE A 133 -5.46 24.81 -2.22
CA ILE A 133 -5.55 23.48 -1.60
C ILE A 133 -4.88 23.58 -0.24
N ALA A 134 -5.57 23.24 0.85
CA ALA A 134 -4.93 23.20 2.15
C ALA A 134 -4.08 21.93 2.27
N GLN A 135 -2.79 22.03 2.59
CA GLN A 135 -1.91 20.87 2.75
C GLN A 135 -1.49 20.72 4.21
N ARG A 136 -1.49 19.48 4.69
CA ARG A 136 -0.85 19.05 5.95
C ARG A 136 -0.07 17.76 5.71
N ALA A 137 0.88 17.49 6.60
CA ALA A 137 1.60 16.23 6.63
C ALA A 137 1.60 15.70 8.06
N PHE A 138 1.60 14.38 8.22
CA PHE A 138 1.62 13.72 9.52
C PHE A 138 2.71 12.65 9.60
N VAL A 139 3.09 12.30 10.82
CA VAL A 139 3.98 11.15 11.11
C VAL A 139 3.24 10.12 11.95
N THR A 140 2.53 10.58 12.99
CA THR A 140 1.74 9.71 13.87
C THR A 140 0.26 9.71 13.51
N ALA A 141 -0.48 8.72 14.02
CA ALA A 141 -1.93 8.69 13.85
C ALA A 141 -2.62 9.86 14.57
N GLU A 142 -2.05 10.34 15.68
CA GLU A 142 -2.58 11.49 16.41
C GLU A 142 -2.40 12.79 15.62
N ASP A 143 -1.22 12.99 15.02
CA ASP A 143 -0.96 14.10 14.12
C ASP A 143 -1.98 14.11 12.97
N ALA A 144 -2.33 12.93 12.43
CA ALA A 144 -3.31 12.81 11.36
C ALA A 144 -4.71 13.27 11.81
N ARG A 145 -5.15 12.91 13.03
CA ARG A 145 -6.42 13.37 13.61
C ARG A 145 -6.45 14.89 13.76
N GLN A 146 -5.37 15.45 14.29
CA GLN A 146 -5.25 16.89 14.45
C GLN A 146 -5.27 17.61 13.10
N CYS A 147 -4.52 17.10 12.10
CA CYS A 147 -4.51 17.66 10.75
C CYS A 147 -5.92 17.67 10.12
N VAL A 148 -6.67 16.57 10.24
CA VAL A 148 -8.05 16.51 9.72
C VAL A 148 -8.96 17.51 10.44
N SER A 149 -8.92 17.54 11.78
CA SER A 149 -9.72 18.44 12.60
C SER A 149 -9.46 19.92 12.26
N GLU A 150 -8.20 20.31 12.13
CA GLU A 150 -7.82 21.68 11.73
C GLU A 150 -8.36 22.05 10.36
N LEU A 151 -8.27 21.15 9.37
CA LEU A 151 -8.77 21.41 8.02
C LEU A 151 -10.30 21.56 8.00
N VAL A 152 -11.01 20.71 8.73
CA VAL A 152 -12.47 20.82 8.89
C VAL A 152 -12.84 22.16 9.54
N GLY A 153 -12.15 22.55 10.61
CA GLY A 153 -12.35 23.86 11.26
C GLY A 153 -12.04 25.06 10.36
N GLN A 154 -11.20 24.89 9.33
CA GLN A 154 -10.91 25.87 8.28
C GLN A 154 -11.94 25.88 7.14
N GLY A 155 -12.99 25.05 7.23
CA GLY A 155 -14.04 24.94 6.22
C GLY A 155 -13.68 24.06 5.03
N VAL A 156 -12.69 23.17 5.15
CA VAL A 156 -12.45 22.13 4.14
C VAL A 156 -13.62 21.15 4.13
N GLU A 157 -14.10 20.80 2.94
CA GLU A 157 -15.27 19.94 2.74
C GLU A 157 -14.91 18.58 2.11
N VAL A 158 -13.69 18.46 1.58
CA VAL A 158 -13.16 17.20 1.02
C VAL A 158 -11.67 17.11 1.28
N ILE A 159 -11.21 15.96 1.77
CA ILE A 159 -9.79 15.69 2.02
C ILE A 159 -9.31 14.51 1.18
N VAL A 160 -8.21 14.73 0.45
CA VAL A 160 -7.44 13.68 -0.20
C VAL A 160 -6.35 13.18 0.74
N GLY A 161 -6.20 11.87 0.90
CA GLY A 161 -5.12 11.35 1.74
C GLY A 161 -4.98 9.83 1.75
N THR A 162 -4.23 9.34 2.74
CA THR A 162 -4.06 7.90 2.99
C THR A 162 -5.33 7.27 3.57
N GLY A 163 -5.39 5.93 3.67
CA GLY A 163 -6.55 5.23 4.23
C GLY A 163 -6.97 5.71 5.63
N LEU A 164 -6.00 6.05 6.50
CA LEU A 164 -6.27 6.64 7.81
C LEU A 164 -6.93 8.01 7.69
N VAL A 165 -6.39 8.88 6.83
CA VAL A 165 -6.93 10.23 6.62
C VAL A 165 -8.35 10.16 6.07
N THR A 166 -8.61 9.25 5.12
CA THR A 166 -9.95 9.12 4.54
C THR A 166 -10.98 8.71 5.60
N GLU A 167 -10.62 7.77 6.47
CA GLU A 167 -11.49 7.34 7.56
C GLU A 167 -11.75 8.46 8.58
N LEU A 168 -10.71 9.18 8.98
CA LEU A 168 -10.83 10.32 9.89
C LEU A 168 -11.68 11.45 9.29
N SER A 169 -11.57 11.67 7.98
CA SER A 169 -12.37 12.69 7.28
C SER A 169 -13.86 12.34 7.29
N GLU A 170 -14.18 11.06 7.02
CA GLU A 170 -15.55 10.56 7.06
C GLU A 170 -16.14 10.59 8.49
N GLN A 171 -15.34 10.22 9.49
CA GLN A 171 -15.72 10.34 10.91
C GLN A 171 -15.98 11.80 11.32
N ALA A 172 -15.26 12.76 10.72
CA ALA A 172 -15.49 14.19 10.91
C ALA A 172 -16.65 14.75 10.06
N GLY A 173 -17.36 13.91 9.31
CA GLY A 173 -18.54 14.29 8.53
C GLY A 173 -18.26 14.89 7.16
N ILE A 174 -17.02 14.81 6.65
CA ILE A 174 -16.64 15.32 5.33
C ILE A 174 -16.15 14.20 4.40
N ALA A 175 -16.06 14.49 3.10
CA ALA A 175 -15.68 13.47 2.13
C ALA A 175 -14.18 13.14 2.20
N GLY A 176 -13.84 11.86 2.42
CA GLY A 176 -12.48 11.32 2.28
C GLY A 176 -12.24 10.72 0.90
N ILE A 177 -11.16 11.12 0.23
CA ILE A 177 -10.74 10.57 -1.07
C ILE A 177 -9.38 9.90 -0.94
N LEU A 178 -9.32 8.63 -1.33
CA LEU A 178 -8.08 7.86 -1.29
C LEU A 178 -7.10 8.40 -2.34
N LEU A 179 -5.90 8.73 -1.89
CA LEU A 179 -4.82 9.25 -2.72
C LEU A 179 -4.34 8.20 -3.73
N TYR A 180 -4.24 6.93 -3.33
CA TYR A 180 -3.71 5.85 -4.15
C TYR A 180 -4.61 5.55 -5.37
N SER A 181 -3.96 5.24 -6.50
CA SER A 181 -4.61 4.75 -7.72
C SER A 181 -4.40 3.24 -7.90
N ALA A 182 -5.20 2.63 -8.76
CA ALA A 182 -5.01 1.23 -9.16
C ALA A 182 -3.62 1.00 -9.79
N ASP A 183 -3.10 1.99 -10.53
CA ASP A 183 -1.81 1.88 -11.22
C ASP A 183 -0.64 1.81 -10.24
N SER A 184 -0.65 2.64 -9.20
CA SER A 184 0.39 2.57 -8.15
C SER A 184 0.32 1.29 -7.34
N VAL A 185 -0.89 0.75 -7.11
CA VAL A 185 -1.06 -0.56 -6.48
C VAL A 185 -0.52 -1.67 -7.39
N ARG A 186 -0.84 -1.64 -8.68
CA ARG A 186 -0.33 -2.61 -9.67
C ARG A 186 1.19 -2.56 -9.75
N ALA A 187 1.77 -1.37 -9.83
CA ALA A 187 3.22 -1.18 -9.84
C ALA A 187 3.90 -1.75 -8.59
N ALA A 188 3.28 -1.61 -7.41
CA ALA A 188 3.80 -2.19 -6.18
C ALA A 188 3.72 -3.73 -6.17
N PHE A 189 2.65 -4.31 -6.72
CA PHE A 189 2.56 -5.76 -6.89
C PHE A 189 3.63 -6.29 -7.87
N GLU A 190 3.84 -5.63 -9.00
CA GLU A 190 4.93 -6.00 -9.94
C GLU A 190 6.29 -5.98 -9.24
N GLN A 191 6.60 -4.90 -8.51
CA GLN A 191 7.84 -4.80 -7.73
C GLN A 191 7.97 -5.90 -6.67
N ALA A 192 6.86 -6.31 -6.06
CA ALA A 192 6.85 -7.40 -5.09
C ALA A 192 7.14 -8.75 -5.75
N LEU A 193 6.57 -9.03 -6.92
CA LEU A 193 6.85 -10.25 -7.67
C LEU A 193 8.32 -10.32 -8.11
N ASP A 194 8.87 -9.22 -8.61
CA ASP A 194 10.28 -9.13 -8.99
C ASP A 194 11.20 -9.38 -7.79
N LEU A 195 10.94 -8.69 -6.67
CA LEU A 195 11.71 -8.86 -5.43
C LEU A 195 11.64 -10.30 -4.91
N ALA A 196 10.45 -10.89 -4.87
CA ALA A 196 10.26 -12.24 -4.37
C ALA A 196 10.94 -13.29 -5.28
N THR A 197 10.91 -13.08 -6.60
CA THR A 197 11.63 -13.93 -7.56
C THR A 197 13.14 -13.86 -7.34
N LEU A 198 13.70 -12.65 -7.18
CA LEU A 198 15.13 -12.43 -6.91
C LEU A 198 15.58 -13.08 -5.59
N LEU A 199 14.77 -12.95 -4.53
CA LEU A 199 15.09 -13.53 -3.22
C LEU A 199 15.08 -15.07 -3.27
N ARG A 200 14.18 -15.68 -4.04
CA ARG A 200 14.16 -17.13 -4.25
C ARG A 200 15.35 -17.64 -5.04
N ALA A 201 15.75 -16.93 -6.10
CA ALA A 201 16.94 -17.28 -6.86
C ALA A 201 18.19 -17.31 -5.94
N ARG A 202 18.33 -16.32 -5.06
CA ARG A 202 19.44 -16.27 -4.08
C ARG A 202 19.34 -17.31 -2.95
N GLY A 203 18.13 -17.65 -2.53
CA GLY A 203 17.89 -18.69 -1.51
C GLY A 203 18.10 -20.11 -2.04
N GLY A 204 17.96 -20.34 -3.36
CA GLY A 204 18.22 -21.61 -4.02
C GLY A 204 19.71 -21.95 -4.17
N ASP A 205 20.57 -20.93 -4.28
CA ASP A 205 22.04 -21.07 -4.37
C ASP A 205 22.73 -21.34 -3.02
N ALA A 206 21.99 -21.26 -1.90
CA ALA A 206 22.53 -21.45 -0.55
C ALA A 206 22.40 -22.88 -0.02
N ARG A 207 22.51 -23.91 -0.88
CA ARG A 207 22.81 -25.28 -0.41
C ARG A 207 24.33 -25.44 -0.36
N PRO A 208 24.94 -25.69 0.81
CA PRO A 208 26.35 -26.04 0.83
C PRO A 208 26.50 -27.35 0.06
N ALA A 209 27.43 -27.36 -0.90
CA ALA A 209 28.02 -28.60 -1.37
C ALA A 209 28.60 -29.32 -0.15
N VAL A 210 28.28 -30.61 -0.06
CA VAL A 210 28.59 -31.61 0.98
C VAL A 210 29.89 -31.36 1.73
#